data_AF-A0A8W8NQA0-F1
#
_entry.id   AF-A0A8W8NQA0-F1
#
_cell.length_a   1.000
_cell.length_b   1.000
_cell.length_c   1.000
_cell.angle_alpha   90.00
_cell.angle_beta   90.00
_cell.angle_gamma   90.00
#
_symmetry.space_group_name_H-M   'P 1'
#
loop_
_entity.id
_entity.type
_entity.pdbx_description
1 polymer ?
#
loop_
_entity_poly.entity_id
_entity_poly.type
_entity_poly.pdbx_seq_one_letter_code
_entity_poly.pdbx_strand_id
1 'polypeptide(L)'
;AYTSSEYSSNSGQCRNATNGECVKDCTFMCRGDYQSCETCKGYVSCEYGYLSKRICINPRLNITLFWDDKLKGCEFESSTCYYK
;
A
#
# COMPACT_ATOMS: atom_id res chain seq x y z
N ALA A 1 -1.90 -7.55 -23.44
CA ALA A 1 -0.94 -8.48 -22.82
C ALA A 1 -0.37 -7.79 -21.60
N TYR A 2 -0.58 -8.38 -20.43
CA TYR A 2 -0.01 -7.96 -19.16
C TYR A 2 1.47 -8.36 -19.18
N THR A 3 2.39 -7.41 -19.32
CA THR A 3 3.82 -7.70 -19.18
C THR A 3 4.19 -7.50 -17.72
N SER A 4 4.23 -8.62 -17.00
CA SER A 4 4.89 -8.70 -15.70
C SER A 4 6.36 -9.06 -15.89
N SER A 5 7.20 -8.37 -15.12
CA SER A 5 8.56 -8.70 -14.66
C SER A 5 9.70 -8.79 -15.67
N GLU A 6 10.66 -7.86 -15.57
CA GLU A 6 12.09 -8.19 -15.49
C GLU A 6 12.81 -7.21 -14.53
N TYR A 7 13.54 -7.78 -13.58
CA TYR A 7 14.47 -7.12 -12.68
C TYR A 7 15.60 -6.45 -13.49
N SER A 8 15.93 -5.19 -13.22
CA SER A 8 17.26 -4.64 -13.53
C SER A 8 17.74 -3.77 -12.37
N SER A 9 18.65 -4.34 -11.59
CA SER A 9 19.44 -3.66 -10.58
C SER A 9 20.40 -2.67 -11.26
N ASN A 10 20.16 -1.36 -11.14
CA ASN A 10 21.15 -0.33 -10.78
C ASN A 10 20.58 1.10 -10.88
N SER A 11 20.90 1.93 -9.88
CA SER A 11 20.74 3.41 -9.77
C SER A 11 19.34 4.00 -9.46
N GLY A 12 19.18 4.50 -8.24
CA GLY A 12 18.28 5.63 -7.91
C GLY A 12 16.76 5.45 -8.00
N GLN A 13 16.22 4.28 -8.35
CA GLN A 13 14.77 4.08 -8.49
C GLN A 13 14.13 3.46 -7.25
N CYS A 14 13.02 4.07 -6.83
CA CYS A 14 12.20 3.66 -5.70
C CYS A 14 11.20 2.55 -6.08
N ARG A 15 10.70 1.78 -5.10
CA ARG A 15 9.68 0.75 -5.26
C ARG A 15 8.28 1.38 -5.29
N ASN A 16 7.55 1.23 -6.38
CA ASN A 16 6.22 1.84 -6.59
C ASN A 16 5.04 0.90 -6.37
N ALA A 17 5.25 -0.40 -6.25
CA ALA A 17 4.22 -1.40 -6.00
C ALA A 17 4.73 -2.47 -5.04
N THR A 18 3.82 -3.02 -4.22
CA THR A 18 4.16 -4.07 -3.25
C THR A 18 3.29 -5.31 -3.38
N ASN A 19 2.20 -5.27 -4.17
CA ASN A 19 1.35 -6.42 -4.49
C ASN A 19 0.88 -7.18 -3.24
N GLY A 20 0.59 -6.44 -2.16
CA GLY A 20 0.19 -7.01 -0.86
C GLY A 20 1.32 -7.24 0.13
N GLU A 21 2.58 -7.12 -0.28
CA GLU A 21 3.66 -6.94 0.70
C GLU A 21 3.46 -5.62 1.46
N CYS A 22 3.66 -5.69 2.76
CA CYS A 22 3.48 -4.54 3.62
C CYS A 22 4.71 -3.61 3.61
N VAL A 23 4.49 -2.34 3.93
CA VAL A 23 5.51 -1.29 4.00
C VAL A 23 5.58 -0.74 5.42
N LYS A 24 6.78 -0.74 5.99
CA LYS A 24 7.07 -0.20 7.33
C LYS A 24 7.91 1.08 7.30
N ASP A 25 8.53 1.38 6.16
CA ASP A 25 9.37 2.56 5.94
C ASP A 25 9.31 2.99 4.46
N CYS A 26 9.56 4.27 4.21
CA CYS A 26 9.47 4.85 2.87
C CYS A 26 10.85 5.14 2.26
N THR A 27 11.95 4.64 2.85
CA THR A 27 13.33 4.98 2.44
C THR A 27 13.60 4.61 0.98
N PHE A 28 13.04 3.50 0.52
CA PHE A 28 13.16 3.02 -0.86
C PHE A 28 11.82 2.94 -1.58
N MET A 29 10.79 3.64 -1.08
CA MET A 29 9.45 3.63 -1.67
C MET A 29 9.22 4.87 -2.50
N CYS A 30 8.51 4.73 -3.62
CA CYS A 30 8.09 5.89 -4.39
C CYS A 30 7.00 6.64 -3.63
N ARG A 31 6.70 7.85 -4.11
CA ARG A 31 5.50 8.54 -3.65
C ARG A 31 4.28 7.70 -4.00
N GLY A 32 3.45 7.42 -3.01
CA GLY A 32 2.25 6.63 -3.20
C GLY A 32 1.73 6.00 -1.92
N ASP A 33 0.67 5.22 -2.08
CA ASP A 33 -0.02 4.53 -1.00
C ASP A 33 0.25 3.03 -1.07
N TYR A 34 0.49 2.45 0.10
CA TYR A 34 0.96 1.08 0.27
C TYR A 34 0.32 0.37 1.44
N GLN A 35 0.28 -0.95 1.37
CA GLN A 35 -0.20 -1.81 2.45
C GLN A 35 0.57 -1.55 3.77
N SER A 36 -0.16 -1.33 4.86
CA SER A 36 0.43 -1.15 6.20
C SER A 36 0.78 -2.49 6.84
N CYS A 37 2.01 -2.66 7.36
CA CYS A 37 2.39 -3.86 8.11
C CYS A 37 1.64 -4.04 9.44
N GLU A 38 0.99 -3.00 9.94
CA GLU A 38 0.37 -3.01 11.27
C GLU A 38 -1.13 -3.30 11.23
N THR A 39 -1.80 -3.04 10.10
CA THR A 39 -3.25 -3.22 10.02
C THR A 39 -3.74 -3.32 8.58
N CYS A 40 -4.79 -4.12 8.36
CA CYS A 40 -5.57 -4.07 7.13
C CYS A 40 -6.55 -2.90 7.09
N LYS A 41 -6.90 -2.30 8.25
CA LYS A 41 -7.92 -1.24 8.38
C LYS A 41 -7.39 0.15 8.00
N GLY A 42 -6.27 0.18 7.28
CA GLY A 42 -5.51 1.37 6.98
C GLY A 42 -4.35 1.04 6.06
N TYR A 43 -3.66 2.09 5.65
CA TYR A 43 -2.55 2.03 4.71
C TYR A 43 -1.48 3.05 5.12
N VAL A 44 -0.35 3.04 4.44
CA VAL A 44 0.70 4.03 4.62
C VAL A 44 0.89 4.83 3.34
N SER A 45 0.98 6.15 3.47
CA SER A 45 1.36 7.05 2.38
C SER A 45 2.85 7.38 2.53
N CYS A 46 3.61 7.21 1.45
CA CYS A 46 4.99 7.65 1.36
C CYS A 46 5.09 8.98 0.60
N GLU A 47 5.71 9.99 1.20
CA GLU A 47 6.02 11.26 0.55
C GLU A 47 7.43 11.71 0.94
N TYR A 48 8.32 11.89 -0.04
CA TYR A 48 9.71 12.33 0.19
C TYR A 48 10.46 11.51 1.26
N GLY A 49 10.22 10.19 1.32
CA GLY A 49 10.82 9.30 2.32
C GLY A 49 10.13 9.29 3.69
N TYR A 50 9.11 10.13 3.91
CA TYR A 50 8.32 10.15 5.13
C TYR A 50 7.11 9.23 5.01
N LEU A 51 6.87 8.47 6.07
CA LEU A 51 5.73 7.56 6.20
C LEU A 51 4.62 8.22 7.00
N SER A 52 3.41 8.25 6.44
CA SER A 52 2.20 8.67 7.14
C SER A 52 1.20 7.52 7.22
N LYS A 53 0.71 7.22 8.42
CA LYS A 53 -0.36 6.23 8.61
C LYS A 53 -1.71 6.83 8.25
N ARG A 54 -2.54 6.05 7.55
CA ARG A 54 -3.89 6.42 7.11
C ARG A 54 -4.88 5.36 7.52
N ILE A 55 -6.12 5.77 7.79
CA ILE A 55 -7.20 4.87 8.20
C ILE A 55 -8.18 4.73 7.05
N CYS A 56 -8.63 3.50 6.80
CA CYS A 56 -9.70 3.21 5.86
C CYS A 56 -11.06 3.31 6.56
N ILE A 57 -11.75 4.42 6.35
CA ILE A 57 -13.11 4.64 6.85
C ILE A 57 -14.02 5.14 5.73
N ASN A 58 -15.23 4.61 5.64
CA ASN A 58 -16.27 5.21 4.82
C ASN A 58 -17.02 6.26 5.68
N PRO A 59 -16.84 7.57 5.44
CA PRO A 59 -17.42 8.59 6.30
C PRO A 59 -18.95 8.68 6.16
N ARG A 60 -19.52 8.20 5.04
CA ARG A 60 -20.98 8.24 4.83
C ARG A 60 -21.70 7.14 5.61
N LEU A 61 -21.08 5.96 5.68
CA LEU A 61 -21.65 4.78 6.36
C LEU A 61 -21.10 4.59 7.79
N ASN A 62 -20.06 5.34 8.16
CA ASN A 62 -19.33 5.21 9.42
C ASN A 62 -18.83 3.77 9.70
N ILE A 63 -18.35 3.10 8.64
CA ILE A 63 -17.80 1.74 8.73
C ILE A 63 -16.30 1.74 8.43
N THR A 64 -15.59 0.83 9.07
CA THR A 64 -14.18 0.56 8.75
C THR A 64 -14.09 -0.27 7.48
N LEU A 65 -13.22 0.14 6.56
CA LEU A 65 -12.89 -0.57 5.33
C LEU A 65 -11.48 -1.16 5.45
N PHE A 66 -11.06 -1.94 4.44
CA PHE A 66 -9.77 -2.60 4.38
C PHE A 66 -8.99 -2.11 3.17
N TRP A 67 -7.71 -1.79 3.34
CA TRP A 67 -6.86 -1.44 2.20
C TRP A 67 -6.64 -2.65 1.31
N ASP A 68 -6.84 -2.46 0.01
CA ASP A 68 -6.46 -3.39 -1.05
C ASP A 68 -5.33 -2.76 -1.88
N ASP A 69 -4.15 -3.36 -1.83
CA ASP A 69 -2.94 -2.84 -2.45
C ASP A 69 -2.91 -3.03 -3.97
N LYS A 70 -3.71 -3.96 -4.49
CA LYS A 70 -3.85 -4.19 -5.93
C LYS A 70 -4.81 -3.18 -6.54
N LEU A 71 -5.87 -2.83 -5.84
CA LEU A 71 -6.84 -1.79 -6.22
C LEU A 71 -6.39 -0.38 -5.84
N LYS A 72 -5.42 -0.27 -4.92
CA LYS A 72 -4.94 1.00 -4.35
C LYS A 72 -6.08 1.81 -3.72
N GLY A 73 -6.92 1.13 -2.94
CA GLY A 73 -8.14 1.70 -2.38
C GLY A 73 -8.56 1.06 -1.06
N CYS A 74 -9.45 1.74 -0.35
CA CYS A 74 -10.14 1.19 0.81
C CYS A 74 -11.43 0.51 0.36
N GLU A 75 -11.49 -0.80 0.52
CA GLU A 75 -12.55 -1.67 0.03
C GLU A 75 -13.27 -2.40 1.18
N PHE A 76 -14.44 -2.97 0.90
CA PHE A 76 -15.17 -3.77 1.90
C PHE A 76 -14.44 -5.06 2.26
N GLU A 77 -13.70 -5.63 1.30
CA GLU A 77 -12.84 -6.79 1.47
C GLU A 77 -11.50 -6.52 0.78
N SER A 78 -10.41 -7.02 1.36
CA SER A 78 -9.07 -6.87 0.79
C SER A 78 -8.59 -8.19 0.23
N SER A 79 -8.19 -8.19 -1.05
CA SER A 79 -7.55 -9.33 -1.71
C SER A 79 -6.06 -9.45 -1.40
N THR A 80 -5.46 -8.44 -0.75
CA THR A 80 -4.01 -8.35 -0.53
C THR A 80 -3.59 -8.38 0.94
N CYS A 81 -4.53 -8.20 1.88
CA CYS A 81 -4.22 -8.18 3.31
C CYS A 81 -4.61 -9.50 3.99
N TYR A 82 -3.60 -10.34 4.26
CA TYR A 82 -3.80 -11.69 4.80
C TYR A 82 -3.51 -11.83 6.30
N TYR A 83 -2.84 -10.85 6.91
CA TYR A 83 -2.54 -10.85 8.35
C TYR A 83 -3.59 -10.02 9.07
N LYS A 84 -4.32 -10.66 9.99
CA LYS A 84 -5.40 -10.04 10.77
C LYS A 84 -4.94 -9.70 12.17
#